data_AF-A0A2E6VAP1-F1
#
_entry.id   AF-A0A2E6VAP1-F1
#
_cell.length_a   1.000
_cell.length_b   1.000
_cell.length_c   1.000
_cell.angle_alpha   90.00
_cell.angle_beta   90.00
_cell.angle_gamma   90.00
#
_symmetry.space_group_name_H-M   'P 1'
#
loop_
_entity.id
_entity.type
_entity.pdbx_description
1 polymer ?
#
loop_
_entity_poly.entity_id
_entity_poly.type
_entity_poly.pdbx_seq_one_letter_code
_entity_poly.pdbx_strand_id
1 'polypeptide(L)'
;MILKRTIALLFVMLFTLMICAPTIIISCDDSADISAFFGMNEEEEDTKVLFDKSPEELEDISIDINKKEYIVYTAKEYYIPHLNLISPPPERYLI
;
A
#
# COMPACT_ATOMS: atom_id res chain seq x y z
N MET A 1 -23.95 -23.96 33.18
CA MET A 1 -23.54 -22.56 33.42
C MET A 1 -22.07 -22.32 33.09
N ILE A 2 -21.16 -23.23 33.50
CA ILE A 2 -19.71 -23.13 33.24
C ILE A 2 -19.35 -23.12 31.74
N LEU A 3 -19.97 -23.98 30.93
CA LEU A 3 -19.68 -24.10 29.49
C LEU A 3 -19.93 -22.79 28.72
N LYS A 4 -21.07 -22.14 28.99
CA LYS A 4 -21.43 -20.85 28.38
C LYS A 4 -20.39 -19.77 28.69
N ARG A 5 -19.88 -19.76 29.93
CA ARG A 5 -18.84 -18.82 30.38
C ARG A 5 -17.50 -19.11 29.70
N THR A 6 -17.12 -20.38 29.58
CA THR A 6 -15.87 -20.76 28.90
C THR A 6 -15.90 -20.40 27.42
N ILE A 7 -17.03 -20.63 26.74
CA ILE A 7 -17.22 -20.25 25.33
C ILE A 7 -17.13 -18.73 25.17
N ALA A 8 -17.79 -17.96 26.05
CA ALA A 8 -17.71 -16.50 26.02
C ALA A 8 -16.27 -16.01 26.21
N LEU A 9 -15.53 -16.58 27.16
CA LEU A 9 -14.12 -16.23 27.39
C LEU A 9 -13.24 -16.57 26.19
N LEU A 10 -13.48 -17.71 25.52
CA LEU A 10 -12.77 -18.08 24.29
C LEU A 10 -12.96 -17.00 23.23
N PHE A 11 -14.20 -16.60 22.96
CA PHE A 11 -14.47 -15.57 21.95
C PHE A 11 -13.87 -14.21 22.31
N VAL A 12 -13.92 -13.82 23.59
CA VAL A 12 -13.25 -12.59 24.04
C VAL A 12 -11.75 -12.65 23.79
N MET A 13 -11.09 -13.76 24.13
CA MET A 13 -9.65 -13.94 23.88
C MET A 13 -9.33 -13.95 22.38
N LEU A 14 -10.17 -14.60 21.57
CA LEU A 14 -10.01 -14.66 20.12
C LEU A 14 -10.11 -13.27 19.49
N PHE A 15 -11.15 -12.50 19.84
CA PHE A 15 -11.36 -11.17 19.28
C PHE A 15 -10.32 -10.17 19.75
N THR A 16 -9.92 -10.22 21.03
CA THR A 16 -8.85 -9.37 21.53
C THR A 16 -7.51 -9.67 20.84
N LEU A 17 -7.19 -10.93 20.58
CA LEU A 17 -6.00 -11.30 19.82
C LEU A 17 -6.05 -10.78 18.38
N MET A 18 -7.18 -10.93 17.69
CA MET A 18 -7.37 -10.42 16.33
C MET A 18 -7.19 -8.89 16.24
N ILE A 19 -7.78 -8.14 17.17
CA ILE A 19 -7.70 -6.67 17.17
C ILE A 19 -6.29 -6.19 17.54
N CYS A 20 -5.62 -6.85 18.49
CA CYS A 20 -4.27 -6.47 18.91
C CYS A 20 -3.14 -6.99 18.02
N ALA A 21 -3.42 -7.94 17.10
CA ALA A 21 -2.42 -8.55 16.23
C ALA A 21 -1.50 -7.54 15.52
N PRO A 22 -1.99 -6.54 14.75
CA PRO A 22 -1.12 -5.58 14.06
C PRO A 22 -0.26 -4.78 15.05
N THR A 23 -0.80 -4.38 16.20
CA THR A 23 -0.07 -3.62 17.22
C THR A 23 1.07 -4.41 17.85
N ILE A 24 0.85 -5.71 18.12
CA ILE A 24 1.88 -6.59 18.69
C ILE A 24 2.99 -6.83 17.66
N ILE A 25 2.63 -7.03 16.39
CA ILE A 25 3.61 -7.27 15.32
C ILE A 25 4.54 -6.07 15.15
N ILE A 26 4.00 -4.84 15.06
CA ILE A 26 4.80 -3.60 14.99
C ILE A 26 5.72 -3.47 16.20
N SER A 27 5.20 -3.79 17.39
CA SER A 27 5.97 -3.63 18.63
C SER A 27 7.15 -4.60 18.73
N CYS A 28 7.11 -5.74 18.02
CA CYS A 28 8.19 -6.72 17.99
C CYS A 28 9.21 -6.45 16.88
N ASP A 29 8.75 -5.98 15.72
CA ASP A 29 9.58 -5.75 14.55
C ASP A 29 9.04 -4.58 13.71
N ASP A 30 9.78 -3.49 13.68
CA ASP A 30 9.46 -2.28 12.91
C ASP A 30 9.51 -2.50 11.39
N SER A 31 10.12 -3.60 10.92
CA SER A 31 10.22 -3.96 9.50
C SER A 31 9.12 -4.93 9.05
N ALA A 32 8.26 -5.40 9.95
CA ALA A 32 7.21 -6.35 9.62
C ALA A 32 6.12 -5.69 8.74
N ASP A 33 5.76 -6.36 7.64
CA ASP A 33 4.71 -5.90 6.75
C ASP A 33 3.32 -6.22 7.31
N ILE A 34 2.53 -5.19 7.59
CA ILE A 34 1.17 -5.27 8.15
C ILE A 34 0.13 -4.69 7.17
N SER A 35 0.55 -4.39 5.94
CA SER A 35 -0.33 -3.90 4.87
C SER A 35 -1.57 -4.78 4.69
N ALA A 36 -1.43 -6.10 4.83
CA ALA A 36 -2.54 -7.05 4.76
C ALA A 36 -3.61 -6.87 5.86
N PHE A 37 -3.25 -6.41 7.06
CA PHE A 37 -4.23 -6.17 8.14
C PHE A 37 -5.03 -4.87 7.94
N PHE A 38 -4.42 -3.86 7.31
CA PHE A 38 -5.06 -2.56 7.07
C PHE A 38 -5.76 -2.50 5.70
N GLY A 39 -5.19 -3.13 4.67
CA GLY A 39 -5.72 -3.16 3.31
C GLY A 39 -6.99 -4.02 3.15
N MET A 40 -7.33 -4.86 4.14
CA MET A 40 -8.51 -5.72 4.04
C MET A 40 -9.85 -4.95 4.20
N ASN A 41 -9.81 -3.72 4.73
CA ASN A 41 -10.98 -2.83 4.83
C ASN A 41 -10.91 -1.64 3.86
N GLU A 42 -9.81 -1.49 3.10
CA GLU A 42 -9.71 -0.50 2.05
C GLU A 42 -10.40 -1.04 0.80
N GLU A 43 -11.57 -0.48 0.50
CA GLU A 43 -12.31 -0.73 -0.74
C GLU A 43 -11.69 0.11 -1.86
N GLU A 44 -10.41 -0.13 -2.17
CA GLU A 44 -9.85 0.36 -3.43
C GLU A 44 -10.34 -0.57 -4.54
N GLU A 45 -11.25 -0.06 -5.39
CA GLU A 45 -11.58 -0.68 -6.66
C GLU A 45 -10.27 -0.98 -7.41
N ASP A 46 -10.09 -2.23 -7.83
CA ASP A 46 -8.95 -2.80 -8.56
C ASP A 46 -8.28 -1.82 -9.55
N THR A 47 -7.45 -0.91 -9.05
CA THR A 47 -6.52 -0.13 -9.85
C THR A 47 -5.14 -0.56 -9.45
N LYS A 48 -4.83 -1.81 -9.82
CA LYS A 48 -3.47 -2.28 -10.01
C LYS A 48 -2.81 -1.35 -11.03
N VAL A 49 -2.25 -0.23 -10.56
CA VAL A 49 -1.22 0.49 -11.30
C VAL A 49 0.04 -0.36 -11.18
N LEU A 50 0.05 -1.44 -11.95
CA LEU A 50 1.27 -2.16 -12.33
C LEU A 50 2.11 -1.12 -13.08
N PHE A 51 3.03 -0.47 -12.38
CA PHE A 51 4.18 0.12 -13.05
C PHE A 51 4.95 -1.05 -13.65
N ASP A 52 4.64 -1.36 -14.90
CA ASP A 52 5.33 -2.35 -15.70
C ASP A 52 6.74 -1.80 -15.94
N LYS A 53 7.66 -2.10 -15.01
CA LYS A 53 9.05 -1.70 -15.17
C LYS A 53 9.64 -2.59 -16.25
N SER A 54 9.65 -2.07 -17.47
CA SER A 54 10.43 -2.63 -18.57
C SER A 54 11.87 -2.87 -18.09
N PRO A 55 12.46 -4.07 -18.31
CA PRO A 55 13.81 -4.38 -17.87
C PRO A 55 14.90 -3.56 -18.59
N GLU A 56 14.55 -2.75 -19.60
CA GLU A 56 15.52 -1.94 -20.38
C GLU A 56 15.94 -0.63 -19.69
N GLU A 57 15.28 -0.17 -18.63
CA GLU A 57 15.64 1.08 -17.92
C GLU A 57 16.59 0.88 -16.70
N LEU A 58 17.10 -0.34 -16.49
CA LEU A 58 17.90 -0.67 -15.30
C LEU A 58 19.41 -0.43 -15.44
N GLU A 59 19.92 -0.03 -16.62
CA GLU A 59 21.36 0.02 -16.84
C GLU A 59 22.08 1.30 -16.37
N ASP A 60 21.40 2.33 -15.86
CA ASP A 60 22.09 3.58 -15.50
C ASP A 60 21.65 4.24 -14.19
N ILE A 61 21.20 3.46 -13.22
CA ILE A 61 20.94 3.98 -11.86
C ILE A 61 22.04 3.53 -10.91
N SER A 62 23.21 4.18 -11.02
CA SER A 62 24.22 4.15 -9.96
C SER A 62 23.73 4.98 -8.77
N ILE A 63 22.93 4.36 -7.90
CA ILE A 63 22.46 5.00 -6.65
C ILE A 63 23.64 5.07 -5.68
N ASP A 64 24.24 6.25 -5.57
CA ASP A 64 25.24 6.54 -4.54
C ASP A 64 24.57 6.56 -3.15
N ILE A 65 24.74 5.45 -2.43
CA ILE A 65 24.11 5.15 -1.14
C ILE A 65 24.62 6.08 -0.01
N ASN A 66 25.63 6.92 -0.27
CA ASN A 66 26.20 7.84 0.73
C ASN A 66 25.65 9.26 0.70
N LYS A 67 24.79 9.61 -0.25
CA LYS A 67 24.20 10.96 -0.29
C LYS A 67 23.01 11.01 0.66
N LYS A 68 23.18 11.67 1.81
CA LYS A 68 22.07 11.99 2.72
C LYS A 68 21.20 13.06 2.07
N GLU A 69 20.36 12.65 1.11
CA GLU A 69 19.36 13.52 0.53
C GLU A 69 18.26 13.78 1.55
N TYR A 70 18.04 15.06 1.85
CA TYR A 70 16.86 15.49 2.56
C TYR A 70 15.67 15.30 1.62
N ILE A 71 14.99 14.17 1.72
CA ILE A 71 13.75 13.88 0.99
C ILE A 71 12.68 14.79 1.60
N VAL A 72 12.61 16.04 1.13
CA VAL A 72 11.51 16.93 1.49
C VAL A 72 10.29 16.46 0.71
N TYR A 73 9.28 16.00 1.42
CA TYR A 73 8.01 15.59 0.86
C TYR A 73 7.35 16.76 0.10
N THR A 74 7.36 16.71 -1.23
CA THR A 74 6.71 17.71 -2.10
C THR A 74 5.32 17.26 -2.56
N ALA A 75 4.68 16.29 -1.89
CA ALA A 75 3.48 15.65 -2.44
C ALA A 75 2.17 16.39 -2.15
N LYS A 76 2.17 17.74 -2.19
CA LYS A 76 0.97 18.55 -1.95
C LYS A 76 0.67 19.62 -2.99
N GLU A 77 1.45 19.70 -4.08
CA GLU A 77 1.19 20.63 -5.19
C GLU A 77 0.81 19.90 -6.49
N TYR A 78 0.07 18.80 -6.39
CA TYR A 78 -0.51 18.19 -7.58
C TYR A 78 -1.87 18.80 -7.87
N TYR A 79 -1.97 19.51 -8.99
CA TYR A 79 -3.26 19.90 -9.53
C TYR A 79 -4.04 18.63 -9.89
N ILE A 80 -5.32 18.58 -9.55
CA ILE A 80 -6.19 17.44 -9.86
C ILE A 80 -6.12 17.21 -11.38
N PRO A 81 -5.57 16.08 -11.86
CA PRO A 81 -5.54 15.81 -13.29
C PRO A 81 -6.99 15.74 -13.76
N HIS A 82 -7.31 16.48 -14.81
CA HIS A 82 -8.61 16.35 -15.45
C HIS A 82 -8.69 14.93 -16.03
N LEU A 83 -9.32 14.01 -15.28
CA LEU A 83 -9.42 12.58 -15.57
C LEU A 83 -10.07 12.28 -16.93
N ASN A 84 -10.66 13.30 -17.57
CA ASN A 84 -11.26 13.25 -18.90
C ASN A 84 -10.41 13.99 -19.96
N LEU A 85 -9.09 13.78 -19.99
CA LEU A 85 -8.30 14.08 -21.18
C LEU A 85 -8.57 13.02 -22.25
N ILE A 86 -9.75 13.11 -22.86
CA ILE A 86 -10.04 12.48 -24.15
C ILE A 86 -9.26 13.30 -25.18
N SER A 87 -7.99 12.95 -25.40
CA SER A 87 -7.26 13.49 -26.54
C SER A 87 -7.95 13.00 -27.80
N PRO A 88 -8.30 13.88 -28.75
CA PRO A 88 -8.85 13.42 -30.02
C PRO A 88 -7.85 12.47 -30.68
N PRO A 89 -8.34 11.42 -31.37
CA PRO A 89 -7.46 10.49 -32.07
C PRO A 89 -6.57 11.26 -33.07
N PRO A 90 -5.32 10.81 -33.30
CA PRO A 90 -4.39 11.48 -34.20
C PRO A 90 -5.01 11.61 -35.61
N GLU A 91 -4.91 12.80 -36.20
CA GLU A 91 -5.49 13.07 -37.54
C GLU A 91 -4.79 12.31 -38.68
N ARG A 92 -3.65 11.66 -38.41
CA ARG A 92 -2.83 11.02 -39.44
C ARG A 92 -2.34 9.65 -39.00
N TYR A 93 -2.50 8.68 -39.89
CA TYR A 93 -1.80 7.41 -39.83
C TYR A 93 -0.32 7.65 -40.15
N LEU A 94 0.58 7.07 -39.35
CA LEU A 94 1.99 7.01 -39.68
C LEU A 94 2.12 6.15 -40.94
N ILE A 95 2.61 6.77 -42.02
CA ILE A 95 3.00 6.12 -43.27
C ILE A 95 4.37 5.50 -43.07
#